data_AF-A0A832EJT0-F1
#
_entry.id   AF-A0A832EJT0-F1
#
_cell.length_a   1.000
_cell.length_b   1.000
_cell.length_c   1.000
_cell.angle_alpha   90.00
_cell.angle_beta   90.00
_cell.angle_gamma   90.00
#
_symmetry.space_group_name_H-M   'P 1'
#
loop_
_entity.id
_entity.type
_entity.pdbx_description
1 polymer ?
#
loop_
_entity_poly.entity_id
_entity_poly.type
_entity_poly.pdbx_seq_one_letter_code
_entity_poly.pdbx_strand_id
1 'polypeptide(L)'
;MDKNRWLYLTGALLYVDFTALVILGLLLKFAIPTGPRAGGSPPSFLGVTRHSWADVHGTLGILFVALVVIHIALNWTWVVNSSKRYFQDKWAQALLILSAVWVPVLFVGWIASRF
;
A
#
# COMPACT_ATOMS: atom_id res chain seq x y z
N MET A 1 9.98 23.09 -12.97
CA MET A 1 8.61 22.51 -12.94
C MET A 1 7.84 23.16 -11.80
N ASP A 2 6.60 23.57 -12.01
CA ASP A 2 5.73 24.13 -10.98
C ASP A 2 5.26 23.06 -9.99
N LYS A 3 5.03 23.46 -8.73
CA LYS A 3 4.58 22.58 -7.64
C LYS A 3 3.30 21.81 -7.99
N ASN A 4 2.38 22.43 -8.73
CA ASN A 4 1.11 21.83 -9.11
C ASN A 4 1.28 20.64 -10.05
N ARG A 5 2.24 20.70 -11.00
CA ARG A 5 2.60 19.55 -11.81
C ARG A 5 3.10 18.36 -10.98
N TRP A 6 3.92 18.59 -9.97
CA TRP A 6 4.38 17.52 -9.08
C TRP A 6 3.25 16.90 -8.27
N LEU A 7 2.35 17.74 -7.73
CA LEU A 7 1.15 17.26 -7.03
C LEU A 7 0.28 16.39 -7.93
N TYR A 8 0.01 16.85 -9.15
CA TYR A 8 -0.76 16.11 -10.13
C TYR A 8 -0.08 14.80 -10.54
N LEU A 9 1.22 14.84 -10.85
CA LEU A 9 1.98 13.67 -11.27
C LEU A 9 2.01 12.61 -10.17
N THR A 10 2.38 12.98 -8.94
CA THR A 10 2.41 12.03 -7.83
C THR A 10 1.03 11.44 -7.56
N GLY A 11 -0.04 12.25 -7.67
CA GLY A 11 -1.41 11.77 -7.54
C GLY A 11 -1.82 10.78 -8.63
N ALA A 12 -1.49 11.07 -9.89
CA ALA A 12 -1.78 10.18 -11.01
C ALA A 12 -1.01 8.85 -10.91
N LEU A 13 0.27 8.91 -10.54
CA LEU A 13 1.09 7.72 -10.33
C LEU A 13 0.53 6.85 -9.19
N LEU A 14 0.16 7.47 -8.06
CA LEU A 14 -0.49 6.76 -6.95
C LEU A 14 -1.77 6.06 -7.37
N TYR A 15 -2.61 6.72 -8.17
CA TYR A 15 -3.87 6.14 -8.65
C TYR A 15 -3.63 4.90 -9.52
N VAL A 16 -2.72 5.00 -10.49
CA VAL A 16 -2.38 3.88 -11.38
C VAL A 16 -1.77 2.73 -10.60
N ASP A 17 -0.80 3.02 -9.73
CA ASP A 17 -0.08 2.02 -8.94
C ASP A 17 -1.00 1.31 -7.94
N PHE A 18 -1.85 2.05 -7.23
CA PHE A 18 -2.87 1.48 -6.34
C PHE A 18 -3.83 0.55 -7.09
N THR A 19 -4.31 0.99 -8.27
CA THR A 19 -5.22 0.19 -9.09
C THR A 19 -4.54 -1.10 -9.56
N ALA A 20 -3.27 -1.03 -9.98
CA ALA A 20 -2.48 -2.19 -10.36
C ALA A 20 -2.27 -3.15 -9.17
N LEU A 21 -1.97 -2.64 -7.97
CA LEU A 21 -1.87 -3.43 -6.75
C LEU A 21 -3.17 -4.19 -6.45
N VAL A 22 -4.31 -3.50 -6.46
CA VAL A 22 -5.61 -4.13 -6.20
C VAL A 22 -5.90 -5.23 -7.22
N ILE A 23 -5.73 -4.95 -8.52
CA ILE A 23 -5.98 -5.93 -9.58
C ILE A 23 -5.08 -7.15 -9.42
N LEU A 24 -3.77 -6.96 -9.20
CA LEU A 24 -2.83 -8.07 -9.02
C LEU A 24 -3.09 -8.86 -7.74
N GLY A 25 -3.46 -8.18 -6.65
CA GLY A 25 -3.81 -8.86 -5.40
C GLY A 25 -5.06 -9.73 -5.54
N LEU A 26 -6.09 -9.22 -6.23
CA LEU A 26 -7.30 -9.97 -6.55
C LEU A 26 -6.98 -11.15 -7.49
N LEU A 27 -6.13 -10.94 -8.49
CA LEU A 27 -5.68 -11.97 -9.42
C LEU A 27 -4.92 -13.09 -8.69
N LEU A 28 -3.98 -12.73 -7.81
CA LEU A 28 -3.23 -13.68 -6.99
C LEU A 28 -4.12 -14.46 -6.03
N LYS A 29 -5.16 -13.82 -5.48
CA LYS A 29 -6.08 -14.45 -4.52
C LYS A 29 -7.11 -15.35 -5.18
N PHE A 30 -7.69 -14.92 -6.30
CA PHE A 30 -8.88 -15.55 -6.88
C PHE A 30 -8.65 -16.22 -8.24
N ALA A 31 -7.72 -15.72 -9.06
CA ALA A 31 -7.51 -16.24 -10.41
C ALA A 31 -6.36 -17.26 -10.49
N ILE A 32 -5.32 -17.09 -9.67
CA ILE A 32 -4.20 -18.04 -9.61
C ILE A 32 -4.46 -19.03 -8.47
N PRO A 33 -4.57 -20.34 -8.74
CA PRO A 33 -4.71 -21.37 -7.70
C PRO A 33 -3.49 -21.42 -6.77
N THR A 34 -3.72 -21.90 -5.55
CA THR A 34 -2.66 -22.28 -4.61
C THR A 34 -2.48 -23.80 -4.59
N GLY A 35 -1.25 -24.27 -4.38
CA GLY A 35 -0.93 -25.69 -4.21
C GLY A 35 -0.55 -26.43 -5.51
N PRO A 36 -0.16 -27.70 -5.40
CA PRO A 36 0.27 -28.51 -6.55
C PRO A 36 -0.90 -28.72 -7.53
N ARG A 37 -0.67 -28.45 -8.82
CA ARG A 37 -1.63 -28.80 -9.88
C ARG A 37 -1.46 -30.27 -10.28
N ALA A 38 -2.52 -30.87 -10.83
CA ALA A 38 -2.43 -32.17 -11.48
C ALA A 38 -1.33 -32.12 -12.56
N GLY A 39 -0.33 -33.00 -12.44
CA GLY A 39 0.87 -33.00 -13.31
C GLY A 39 2.09 -32.25 -12.77
N GLY A 40 2.06 -31.72 -11.54
CA GLY A 40 3.24 -31.16 -10.87
C GLY A 40 3.69 -29.79 -11.37
N SER A 41 3.04 -29.22 -12.39
CA SER A 41 3.37 -27.89 -12.89
C SER A 41 3.02 -26.80 -11.85
N PRO A 42 3.90 -25.80 -11.65
CA PRO A 42 3.63 -24.72 -10.72
C PRO A 42 2.41 -23.89 -11.15
N PRO A 43 1.63 -23.36 -10.20
CA PRO A 43 0.52 -22.46 -10.53
C PRO A 43 1.01 -21.25 -11.33
N SER A 44 0.35 -21.01 -12.46
CA SER A 44 0.69 -19.98 -13.43
C SER A 44 -0.57 -19.34 -14.03
N PHE A 45 -0.40 -18.12 -14.50
CA PHE A 45 -1.38 -17.34 -15.25
C PHE A 45 -0.68 -16.56 -16.36
N LEU A 46 -1.23 -16.61 -17.57
CA LEU A 46 -0.61 -16.07 -18.79
C LEU A 46 0.83 -16.57 -19.02
N GLY A 47 1.12 -17.83 -18.66
CA GLY A 47 2.46 -18.42 -18.78
C GLY A 47 3.47 -17.96 -17.72
N VAL A 48 3.09 -17.06 -16.81
CA VAL A 48 3.94 -16.55 -15.73
C VAL A 48 3.53 -17.20 -14.41
N THR A 49 4.51 -17.58 -13.59
CA THR A 49 4.25 -18.29 -12.32
C THR A 49 3.59 -17.38 -11.29
N ARG A 50 2.85 -17.98 -10.34
CA ARG A 50 2.28 -17.28 -9.18
C ARG A 50 3.33 -16.48 -8.42
N HIS A 51 4.52 -17.05 -8.25
CA HIS A 51 5.61 -16.43 -7.51
C HIS A 51 6.05 -15.13 -8.20
N SER A 52 6.29 -15.18 -9.51
CA SER A 52 6.65 -14.00 -10.28
C SER A 52 5.57 -12.91 -10.26
N TRP A 53 4.27 -13.29 -10.33
CA TRP A 53 3.18 -12.33 -10.15
C TRP A 53 3.17 -11.71 -8.74
N ALA A 54 3.48 -12.50 -7.71
CA ALA A 54 3.62 -12.02 -6.33
C ALA A 54 4.82 -11.08 -6.18
N ASP A 55 5.93 -11.34 -6.87
CA ASP A 55 7.10 -10.45 -6.87
C ASP A 55 6.81 -9.10 -7.53
N VAL A 56 6.07 -9.11 -8.65
CA VAL A 56 5.59 -7.88 -9.30
C VAL A 56 4.67 -7.11 -8.35
N HIS A 57 3.70 -7.78 -7.73
CA HIS A 57 2.82 -7.15 -6.75
C HIS A 57 3.61 -6.57 -5.55
N GLY A 58 4.61 -7.30 -5.05
CA GLY A 58 5.49 -6.83 -3.97
C GLY A 58 6.32 -5.62 -4.37
N THR A 59 6.86 -5.61 -5.60
CA THR A 59 7.64 -4.49 -6.13
C THR A 59 6.79 -3.22 -6.28
N LEU A 60 5.56 -3.37 -6.79
CA LEU A 60 4.59 -2.27 -6.82
C LEU A 60 4.25 -1.80 -5.40
N GLY A 61 4.19 -2.70 -4.42
CA GLY A 61 3.96 -2.33 -3.02
C GLY A 61 5.06 -1.43 -2.47
N ILE A 62 6.32 -1.70 -2.81
CA ILE A 62 7.45 -0.84 -2.43
C ILE A 62 7.35 0.53 -3.12
N LEU A 63 7.04 0.54 -4.42
CA LEU A 63 6.83 1.77 -5.18
C LEU A 63 5.69 2.62 -4.59
N PHE A 64 4.57 1.99 -4.23
CA PHE A 64 3.43 2.62 -3.59
C PHE A 64 3.82 3.35 -2.33
N VAL A 65 4.56 2.68 -1.43
CA VAL A 65 5.03 3.29 -0.17
C VAL A 65 5.91 4.51 -0.46
N ALA A 66 6.84 4.42 -1.41
CA ALA A 66 7.68 5.56 -1.79
C ALA A 66 6.85 6.73 -2.33
N LEU A 67 5.88 6.46 -3.20
CA LEU A 67 4.98 7.47 -3.74
C LEU A 67 4.10 8.11 -2.67
N VAL A 68 3.61 7.34 -1.69
CA VAL A 68 2.83 7.86 -0.55
C VAL A 68 3.67 8.81 0.30
N VAL A 69 4.93 8.47 0.58
CA VAL A 69 5.84 9.37 1.33
C VAL A 69 6.02 10.69 0.58
N ILE A 70 6.28 10.64 -0.73
CA ILE A 70 6.40 11.84 -1.58
C ILE A 70 5.10 12.64 -1.57
N HIS A 71 3.95 11.97 -1.72
CA HIS A 71 2.64 12.60 -1.72
C HIS A 71 2.37 13.35 -0.42
N ILE A 72 2.64 12.72 0.73
CA ILE A 72 2.45 13.35 2.06
C ILE A 72 3.40 14.54 2.22
N ALA A 73 4.67 14.40 1.82
CA ALA A 73 5.64 15.49 1.91
C ALA A 73 5.21 16.71 1.07
N LEU A 74 4.75 16.50 -0.17
CA LEU A 74 4.26 17.57 -1.03
C LEU A 74 2.98 18.23 -0.50
N ASN A 75 2.15 17.46 0.22
CA ASN A 75 0.87 17.91 0.80
C ASN A 75 0.95 18.26 2.30
N TRP A 76 2.14 18.41 2.88
CA TRP A 76 2.31 18.57 4.32
C TRP A 76 1.51 19.74 4.92
N THR A 77 1.47 20.88 4.22
CA THR A 77 0.68 22.05 4.64
C THR A 77 -0.81 21.72 4.73
N TRP A 78 -1.33 20.95 3.77
CA TRP A 78 -2.73 20.50 3.78
C TRP A 78 -2.99 19.53 4.94
N VAL A 79 -2.07 18.59 5.20
CA VAL A 79 -2.17 17.64 6.32
C VAL A 79 -2.26 18.37 7.65
N VAL A 80 -1.35 19.32 7.90
CA VAL A 80 -1.32 20.09 9.15
C VAL A 80 -2.59 20.94 9.31
N ASN A 81 -2.97 21.69 8.28
CA ASN A 81 -4.14 22.58 8.36
C ASN A 81 -5.45 21.80 8.51
N SER A 82 -5.58 20.66 7.81
CA SER A 82 -6.75 19.78 7.95
C SER A 82 -6.81 19.17 9.35
N SER A 83 -5.67 18.72 9.89
CA SER A 83 -5.60 18.16 11.25
C SER A 83 -5.96 19.21 12.30
N LYS A 84 -5.47 20.44 12.17
CA LYS A 84 -5.85 21.57 13.04
C LYS A 84 -7.35 21.87 12.97
N ARG A 85 -7.95 21.80 11.79
CA ARG A 85 -9.38 22.05 11.61
C ARG A 85 -10.25 21.03 12.35
N TYR A 86 -9.88 19.75 12.31
CA TYR A 86 -10.69 18.68 12.91
C TYR A 86 -10.37 18.42 14.38
N PHE A 87 -9.10 18.58 14.79
CA PHE A 87 -8.62 18.20 16.13
C PHE A 87 -8.14 19.38 16.97
N GLN A 88 -8.22 20.61 16.44
CA GLN A 88 -7.85 21.85 17.14
C GLN A 88 -6.45 21.75 17.77
N ASP A 89 -6.34 22.03 19.07
CA ASP A 89 -5.06 22.03 19.81
C ASP A 89 -4.43 20.63 19.92
N LYS A 90 -5.24 19.57 19.73
CA LYS A 90 -4.78 18.17 19.81
C LYS A 90 -4.32 17.59 18.46
N TRP A 91 -4.17 18.42 17.42
CA TRP A 91 -3.81 17.96 16.07
C TRP A 91 -2.52 17.14 16.01
N ALA A 92 -1.49 17.53 16.76
CA ALA A 92 -0.22 16.81 16.79
C ALA A 92 -0.37 15.44 17.47
N GLN A 93 -1.12 15.37 18.58
CA GLN A 93 -1.44 14.11 19.25
C GLN A 93 -2.26 13.19 18.36
N ALA A 94 -3.24 13.72 17.63
CA ALA A 94 -4.05 12.96 16.69
C ALA A 94 -3.19 12.32 15.58
N LEU A 95 -2.27 13.09 14.97
CA LEU A 95 -1.35 12.56 13.97
C LEU A 95 -0.40 11.50 14.54
N LEU A 96 0.10 11.69 15.76
CA LEU A 96 0.95 10.71 16.44
C LEU A 96 0.20 9.41 16.70
N ILE A 97 -1.03 9.49 17.23
CA ILE A 97 -1.88 8.33 17.49
C ILE A 97 -2.18 7.59 16.17
N LEU A 98 -2.59 8.31 15.13
CA LEU A 98 -2.89 7.71 13.82
C LEU A 98 -1.67 7.00 13.21
N SER A 99 -0.47 7.54 13.43
CA SER A 99 0.77 6.92 12.95
C SER A 99 1.21 5.73 13.81
N ALA A 100 0.99 5.78 15.13
CA ALA A 100 1.46 4.80 16.09
C ALA A 100 0.48 3.65 16.35
N VAL A 101 -0.82 3.80 16.05
CA VAL A 101 -1.87 2.81 16.36
C VAL A 101 -1.62 1.44 15.73
N TRP A 102 -0.87 1.39 14.63
CA TRP A 102 -0.52 0.14 13.96
C TRP A 102 0.48 -0.71 14.74
N VAL A 103 1.33 -0.11 15.60
CA VAL A 103 2.31 -0.85 16.40
C VAL A 103 1.65 -1.88 17.33
N PRO A 104 0.66 -1.52 18.18
CA PRO A 104 -0.02 -2.51 19.00
C PRO A 104 -0.84 -3.50 18.17
N VAL A 105 -1.43 -3.07 17.04
CA VAL A 105 -2.16 -3.99 16.13
C VAL A 105 -1.22 -5.07 15.58
N LEU A 106 -0.03 -4.68 15.13
CA LEU A 106 1.00 -5.60 14.64
C LEU A 106 1.53 -6.49 15.76
N PHE A 107 1.71 -5.95 16.97
CA PHE A 107 2.14 -6.73 18.13
C PHE A 107 1.13 -7.81 18.52
N VAL A 108 -0.16 -7.47 18.56
CA VAL A 108 -1.24 -8.43 18.84
C VAL A 108 -1.35 -9.47 17.73
N GLY A 109 -1.31 -9.05 16.46
CA GLY A 109 -1.32 -9.98 15.32
C GLY A 109 -0.15 -10.95 15.34
N TRP A 110 1.05 -10.46 15.70
CA TRP A 110 2.23 -11.29 15.90
C TRP A 110 2.02 -12.33 17.01
N ILE A 111 1.54 -11.93 18.19
CA ILE A 111 1.20 -12.87 19.28
C ILE A 111 0.18 -13.90 18.81
N ALA A 112 -0.89 -13.47 18.16
CA ALA A 112 -1.95 -14.36 17.68
C ALA A 112 -1.44 -15.39 16.66
N SER A 113 -0.45 -15.03 15.82
CA SER A 113 0.16 -15.97 14.87
C SER A 113 1.10 -17.02 15.51
N ARG A 114 1.38 -16.91 16.81
CA ARG A 114 2.22 -17.87 17.57
C ARG A 114 1.41 -18.94 18.31
N PHE A 115 0.09 -18.79 18.38
CA PHE A 115 -0.86 -19.77 18.93
C PHE A 115 -1.64 -20.44 17.79
#